data_AF-A0A315WD66-F1
#
_entry.id   AF-A0A315WD66-F1
#
_cell.length_a   1.000
_cell.length_b   1.000
_cell.length_c   1.000
_cell.angle_alpha   90.00
_cell.angle_beta   90.00
_cell.angle_gamma   90.00
#
_symmetry.space_group_name_H-M   'P 1'
#
loop_
_entity.id
_entity.type
_entity.pdbx_description
1 polymer ?
#
loop_
_entity_poly.entity_id
_entity_poly.type
_entity_poly.pdbx_seq_one_letter_code
_entity_poly.pdbx_strand_id
1 'polypeptide(L)'
;MKRLISFDCSRFPASSEERLKVHQSAVSHLGLACYNRGALSSLFYLAYEFHDDPKGGILTNTNCGGENCNRGSALGALLGAGAAHRGGGIPQEWKEELRDAQEFLPYILKEML
;
A
#
# COMPACT_ATOMS: atom_id res chain seq x y z
N MET A 1 -32.67 -5.39 8.58
CA MET A 1 -32.53 -4.00 9.10
C MET A 1 -32.04 -4.02 10.56
N LYS A 2 -30.72 -4.07 10.77
CA LYS A 2 -30.06 -3.73 12.06
C LYS A 2 -28.76 -3.01 11.71
N ARG A 3 -28.91 -1.69 11.57
CA ARG A 3 -27.93 -0.59 11.56
C ARG A 3 -26.59 -0.83 10.87
N LEU A 4 -26.43 -0.18 9.70
CA LEU A 4 -25.15 0.36 9.23
C LEU A 4 -24.38 0.88 10.45
N ILE A 5 -23.30 0.21 10.80
CA ILE A 5 -22.31 0.76 11.73
C ILE A 5 -21.74 1.95 10.99
N SER A 6 -22.18 3.16 11.33
CA SER A 6 -21.51 4.36 10.84
C SER A 6 -20.10 4.30 11.43
N PHE A 7 -19.10 4.03 10.58
CA PHE A 7 -17.67 4.11 10.92
C PHE A 7 -17.22 5.56 11.17
N ASP A 8 -18.11 6.39 11.72
CA ASP A 8 -17.89 7.79 12.00
C ASP A 8 -17.12 7.92 13.31
N CYS A 9 -15.79 7.91 13.19
CA CYS A 9 -14.87 8.09 14.31
C CYS A 9 -14.75 9.57 14.74
N SER A 10 -15.29 10.52 13.94
CA SER A 10 -15.15 11.97 14.17
C SER A 10 -15.80 12.42 15.49
N ARG A 11 -16.76 11.63 15.97
CA ARG A 11 -17.54 11.87 17.20
C ARG A 11 -16.80 11.56 18.50
N PHE A 12 -15.64 10.91 18.42
CA PHE A 12 -14.80 10.58 19.57
C PHE A 12 -13.51 11.41 19.55
N PRO A 13 -12.92 11.82 20.67
CA PRO A 13 -11.58 12.43 20.68
C PRO A 13 -10.53 11.54 20.00
N ALA A 14 -9.50 12.14 19.39
CA ALA A 14 -8.48 11.40 18.64
C ALA A 14 -7.76 10.30 19.45
N SER A 15 -7.58 10.54 20.75
CA SER A 15 -6.91 9.63 21.69
C SER A 15 -7.86 8.77 22.53
N SER A 16 -9.15 8.70 22.19
CA SER A 16 -10.15 7.99 23.01
C SER A 16 -10.20 6.49 22.72
N GLU A 17 -10.56 5.70 23.74
CA GLU A 17 -10.70 4.24 23.64
C GLU A 17 -11.86 3.84 22.71
N GLU A 18 -12.91 4.64 22.66
CA GLU A 18 -14.06 4.46 21.79
C GLU A 18 -13.68 4.63 20.32
N ARG A 19 -12.83 5.62 20.01
CA ARG A 19 -12.31 5.83 18.66
C ARG A 19 -11.49 4.63 18.21
N LEU A 20 -10.65 4.10 19.10
CA LEU A 20 -9.86 2.89 18.86
C LEU A 20 -10.77 1.69 18.54
N LYS A 21 -11.86 1.48 19.28
CA LYS A 21 -12.81 0.39 19.06
C LYS A 21 -13.51 0.46 17.70
N VAL A 22 -13.80 1.66 17.18
CA VAL A 22 -14.33 1.84 15.82
C VAL A 22 -13.33 1.35 14.77
N HIS A 23 -12.06 1.74 14.90
CA HIS A 23 -11.01 1.29 13.98
C HIS A 23 -10.74 -0.22 14.08
N GLN A 24 -10.72 -0.79 15.29
CA GLN A 24 -10.55 -2.22 15.50
C GLN A 24 -11.70 -3.04 14.87
N SER A 25 -12.94 -2.57 15.02
CA SER A 25 -14.10 -3.22 14.38
C SER A 25 -14.04 -3.12 12.86
N ALA A 26 -13.60 -1.98 12.30
CA ALA A 26 -13.43 -1.82 10.87
C ALA A 26 -12.37 -2.77 10.32
N VAL A 27 -11.19 -2.82 10.95
CA VAL A 27 -10.07 -3.68 10.55
C VAL A 27 -10.43 -5.17 10.69
N SER A 28 -11.16 -5.55 11.75
CA SER A 28 -11.65 -6.92 11.90
C SER A 28 -12.66 -7.31 10.81
N HIS A 29 -13.46 -6.37 10.31
CA HIS A 29 -14.46 -6.62 9.27
C HIS A 29 -13.86 -6.65 7.87
N LEU A 30 -12.87 -5.80 7.60
CA LEU A 30 -12.18 -5.69 6.31
C LEU A 30 -11.18 -6.83 6.07
N GLY A 31 -10.92 -7.65 7.09
CA GLY A 31 -9.99 -8.77 7.04
C GLY A 31 -8.72 -8.47 7.81
N LEU A 32 -8.46 -9.29 8.83
CA LEU A 32 -7.20 -9.30 9.60
C LEU A 32 -6.06 -9.99 8.85
N ALA A 33 -6.24 -10.30 7.56
CA ALA A 33 -5.33 -11.12 6.78
C ALA A 33 -3.92 -10.53 6.86
N CYS A 34 -3.13 -11.08 7.76
CA CYS A 34 -1.71 -10.84 7.83
C CYS A 34 -1.20 -11.35 6.49
N TYR A 35 -0.88 -10.44 5.57
CA TYR A 35 0.19 -10.66 4.62
C TYR A 35 1.28 -11.35 5.41
N ASN A 36 1.44 -12.66 5.14
CA ASN A 36 1.96 -13.59 6.15
C ASN A 36 3.23 -12.99 6.77
N ARG A 37 3.51 -13.25 8.05
CA ARG A 37 4.72 -12.72 8.72
C ARG A 37 5.96 -12.79 7.81
N GLY A 38 6.08 -13.84 7.00
CA GLY A 38 7.09 -13.96 5.94
C GLY A 38 7.02 -12.87 4.86
N ALA A 39 5.88 -12.61 4.21
CA ALA A 39 5.69 -11.61 3.18
C ALA A 39 5.97 -10.19 3.68
N LEU A 40 5.56 -9.87 4.92
CA LEU A 40 5.88 -8.58 5.53
C LEU A 40 7.37 -8.48 5.88
N SER A 41 7.98 -9.52 6.44
CA SER A 41 9.43 -9.55 6.68
C SER A 41 10.23 -9.45 5.38
N SER A 42 9.83 -10.18 4.33
CA SER A 42 10.43 -10.11 3.00
C SER A 42 10.26 -8.72 2.39
N LEU A 43 9.11 -8.06 2.59
CA LEU A 43 8.90 -6.69 2.16
C LEU A 43 9.89 -5.75 2.84
N PHE A 44 10.01 -5.77 4.16
CA PHE A 44 10.93 -4.88 4.87
C PHE A 44 12.40 -5.19 4.56
N TYR A 45 12.75 -6.47 4.41
CA TYR A 45 14.08 -6.88 3.96
C TYR A 45 14.42 -6.27 2.60
N LEU A 46 13.54 -6.45 1.60
CA LEU A 46 13.75 -5.89 0.27
C LEU A 46 13.72 -4.36 0.28
N ALA A 47 12.85 -3.74 1.08
CA ALA A 47 12.78 -2.29 1.20
C ALA A 47 14.06 -1.69 1.79
N TYR A 48 14.69 -2.38 2.74
CA TYR A 48 15.95 -1.97 3.35
C TYR A 48 17.12 -2.17 2.37
N GLU A 49 17.23 -3.35 1.76
CA GLU A 49 18.32 -3.70 0.85
C GLU A 49 18.33 -2.81 -0.39
N PHE A 50 17.16 -2.53 -0.95
CA PHE A 50 17.00 -1.78 -2.19
C PHE A 50 16.46 -0.37 -1.96
N HIS A 51 16.67 0.20 -0.78
CA HIS A 51 16.07 1.47 -0.39
C HIS A 51 16.46 2.62 -1.32
N ASP A 52 17.62 2.56 -1.98
CA ASP A 52 18.18 3.49 -2.96
C ASP A 52 18.09 3.02 -4.43
N ASP A 53 17.71 1.75 -4.66
CA ASP A 53 17.47 1.16 -5.99
C ASP A 53 16.04 0.58 -6.13
N PRO A 54 15.03 1.44 -6.37
CA PRO A 54 13.64 0.99 -6.56
C PRO A 54 13.48 -0.02 -7.70
N LYS A 55 14.26 0.11 -8.78
CA LYS A 55 14.18 -0.76 -9.95
C LYS A 55 14.68 -2.16 -9.59
N GLY A 56 15.84 -2.26 -8.96
CA GLY A 56 16.38 -3.53 -8.47
C GLY A 56 15.47 -4.18 -7.42
N GLY A 57 14.90 -3.40 -6.51
CA GLY A 57 13.99 -3.91 -5.47
C GLY A 57 12.71 -4.53 -6.02
N ILE A 58 12.06 -3.86 -6.98
CA ILE A 58 10.83 -4.37 -7.61
C ILE A 58 11.13 -5.61 -8.47
N LEU A 59 12.21 -5.61 -9.27
CA LEU A 59 12.60 -6.77 -10.07
C LEU A 59 12.96 -7.97 -9.20
N THR A 60 13.72 -7.75 -8.10
CA THR A 60 14.07 -8.81 -7.16
C THR A 60 12.82 -9.40 -6.52
N ASN A 61 11.88 -8.56 -6.06
CA ASN A 61 10.60 -9.01 -5.53
C ASN A 61 9.84 -9.92 -6.51
N THR A 62 9.77 -9.53 -7.78
CA THR A 62 9.07 -10.29 -8.83
C THR A 62 9.71 -11.65 -9.02
N ASN A 63 11.04 -11.72 -9.05
CA ASN A 63 11.79 -12.97 -9.20
C ASN A 63 11.76 -13.87 -7.95
N CYS A 64 11.51 -13.32 -6.74
CA CYS A 64 11.31 -14.14 -5.54
C CYS A 64 10.02 -14.99 -5.57
N GLY A 65 9.09 -14.72 -6.50
CA GLY A 65 7.86 -15.50 -6.65
C GLY A 65 6.94 -15.49 -5.42
N GLY A 66 6.07 -16.51 -5.38
CA GLY A 66 4.99 -16.62 -4.39
C GLY A 66 3.99 -15.47 -4.54
N GLU A 67 3.64 -14.84 -3.42
CA GLU A 67 2.77 -13.66 -3.36
C GLU A 67 3.50 -12.36 -3.81
N ASN A 68 4.23 -12.42 -4.92
CA ASN A 68 5.07 -11.31 -5.40
C ASN A 68 4.24 -10.09 -5.84
N CYS A 69 3.04 -10.27 -6.39
CA CYS A 69 2.16 -9.17 -6.77
C CYS A 69 1.71 -8.39 -5.53
N ASN A 70 1.20 -9.09 -4.53
CA ASN A 70 0.71 -8.45 -3.31
C ASN A 70 1.85 -7.81 -2.50
N ARG A 71 2.97 -8.51 -2.31
CA ARG A 71 4.18 -7.96 -1.68
C ARG A 71 4.73 -6.79 -2.50
N GLY A 72 4.71 -6.92 -3.82
CA GLY A 72 5.22 -5.96 -4.79
C GLY A 72 4.43 -4.66 -4.82
N SER A 73 3.11 -4.71 -4.65
CA SER A 73 2.28 -3.50 -4.54
C SER A 73 2.70 -2.65 -3.33
N ALA A 74 2.81 -3.27 -2.15
CA ALA A 74 3.19 -2.56 -0.94
C ALA A 74 4.68 -2.14 -0.95
N LEU A 75 5.58 -3.01 -1.43
CA LEU A 75 7.00 -2.69 -1.59
C LEU A 75 7.21 -1.56 -2.60
N GLY A 76 6.52 -1.59 -3.73
CA GLY A 76 6.60 -0.58 -4.78
C GLY A 76 6.11 0.79 -4.31
N ALA A 77 5.06 0.84 -3.48
CA ALA A 77 4.63 2.07 -2.83
C ALA A 77 5.71 2.66 -1.90
N LEU A 78 6.35 1.81 -1.09
CA LEU A 78 7.38 2.24 -0.14
C LEU A 78 8.66 2.73 -0.86
N LEU A 79 9.17 1.93 -1.80
CA LEU A 79 10.35 2.27 -2.60
C LEU A 79 10.08 3.51 -3.48
N GLY A 80 8.91 3.59 -4.09
CA GLY A 80 8.49 4.74 -4.90
C GLY A 80 8.43 6.04 -4.09
N ALA A 81 7.85 6.00 -2.88
CA ALA A 81 7.82 7.15 -1.98
C ALA A 81 9.23 7.58 -1.53
N GLY A 82 10.08 6.62 -1.16
CA GLY A 82 11.47 6.89 -0.80
C GLY A 82 12.28 7.47 -1.96
N ALA A 83 12.08 6.97 -3.17
CA ALA A 83 12.71 7.48 -4.38
C ALA A 83 12.29 8.92 -4.66
N ALA A 84 10.98 9.20 -4.63
CA ALA A 84 10.42 10.54 -4.82
C ALA A 84 10.98 11.54 -3.80
N HIS A 85 11.11 11.14 -2.54
CA HIS A 85 11.70 11.97 -1.50
C HIS A 85 13.17 12.36 -1.79
N ARG A 86 13.91 11.50 -2.48
CA ARG A 86 15.31 11.75 -2.89
C ARG A 86 15.42 12.40 -4.28
N GLY A 87 14.32 12.84 -4.88
CA GLY A 87 14.30 13.43 -6.22
C GLY A 87 14.36 12.42 -7.38
N GLY A 88 14.25 11.13 -7.08
CA GLY A 88 14.11 10.05 -8.06
C GLY A 88 12.65 9.61 -8.24
N GLY A 89 12.45 8.41 -8.76
CA GLY A 89 11.12 7.83 -8.90
C GLY A 89 11.16 6.42 -9.47
N ILE A 90 9.97 5.83 -9.63
CA ILE A 90 9.80 4.58 -10.37
C ILE A 90 10.08 4.84 -11.86
N PRO A 91 10.78 3.92 -12.57
CA PRO A 91 11.07 4.05 -13.99
C PRO A 91 9.84 4.44 -14.80
N GLN A 92 10.00 5.45 -15.66
CA GLN A 92 8.91 6.01 -16.43
C GLN A 92 8.34 4.98 -17.42
N GLU A 93 9.21 4.14 -18.00
CA GLU A 93 8.82 3.08 -18.92
C GLU A 93 7.82 2.09 -18.29
N TRP A 94 7.92 1.84 -16.98
CA TRP A 94 7.00 0.93 -16.30
C TRP A 94 5.63 1.55 -16.10
N LYS A 95 5.56 2.86 -15.82
CA LYS A 95 4.29 3.56 -15.65
C LYS A 95 3.54 3.67 -16.98
N GLU A 96 4.26 3.86 -18.07
CA GLU A 96 3.69 3.94 -19.43
C GLU A 96 3.06 2.61 -19.85
N GLU A 97 3.66 1.47 -19.47
CA GLU A 97 3.17 0.13 -19.79
C GLU A 97 2.00 -0.36 -18.91
N LEU A 98 1.58 0.40 -17.88
CA LEU A 98 0.41 0.06 -17.06
C LEU A 98 -0.90 0.36 -17.81
N ARG A 99 -1.31 -0.55 -18.70
CA ARG A 99 -2.46 -0.39 -19.61
C ARG A 99 -3.74 0.07 -18.92
N ASP A 100 -4.19 -0.65 -17.89
CA ASP A 100 -5.41 -0.30 -17.16
C ASP A 100 -5.26 1.04 -16.43
N ALA A 101 -4.05 1.34 -15.96
CA ALA A 101 -3.80 2.58 -15.27
C ALA A 101 -3.95 3.80 -16.20
N GLN A 102 -3.67 3.66 -17.50
CA GLN A 102 -3.91 4.75 -18.47
C GLN A 102 -5.39 5.12 -18.58
N GLU A 103 -6.29 4.17 -18.38
CA GLU A 103 -7.74 4.41 -18.37
C GLU A 103 -8.21 4.98 -17.03
N PHE A 104 -7.80 4.37 -15.91
CA PHE A 104 -8.37 4.68 -14.60
C PHE A 104 -7.66 5.82 -13.84
N LEU A 105 -6.33 5.97 -13.95
CA LEU A 105 -5.60 6.99 -13.17
C LEU A 105 -6.05 8.42 -13.48
N PRO A 106 -6.24 8.84 -14.75
CA PRO A 106 -6.66 10.22 -15.02
C PRO A 106 -7.99 10.58 -14.36
N TYR A 107 -8.93 9.62 -14.30
CA TYR A 107 -10.19 9.78 -13.61
C TYR A 107 -10.01 9.91 -12.09
N ILE A 108 -9.28 8.96 -11.49
CA ILE A 108 -9.02 8.94 -10.05
C ILE A 108 -8.30 10.21 -9.59
N LEU A 109 -7.26 10.63 -10.31
CA LEU A 109 -6.49 11.83 -9.97
C LEU A 109 -7.32 13.10 -10.06
N LYS A 110 -8.29 13.16 -10.98
CA LYS A 110 -9.23 14.28 -11.09
C LYS A 110 -10.23 14.36 -9.94
N GLU A 111 -10.56 13.24 -9.30
CA GLU A 111 -11.39 13.24 -8.08
C GLU A 111 -10.60 13.55 -6.81
N MET A 112 -9.28 13.38 -6.83
CA MET A 112 -8.39 13.59 -5.68
C MET A 112 -7.78 14.99 -5.59
N LEU A 113 -7.85 15.79 -6.67
CA LEU A 113 -7.33 17.16 -6.78
C LEU A 113 -8.47 18.17 -6.95
#